data_AF-A0AA97EGL5-F1
#
_entry.id   AF-A0AA97EGL5-F1
#
_cell.length_a   1.000
_cell.length_b   1.000
_cell.length_c   1.000
_cell.angle_alpha   90.00
_cell.angle_beta   90.00
_cell.angle_gamma   90.00
#
_symmetry.space_group_name_H-M   'P 1'
#
loop_
_entity.id
_entity.type
_entity.pdbx_description
1 polymer ?
#
loop_
_entity_poly.entity_id
_entity_poly.type
_entity_poly.pdbx_seq_one_letter_code
_entity_poly.pdbx_strand_id
1 'polypeptide(L)'
;MTKRSHPELDGQHPQTLYRFELKRPGQALRERLAWGAVGLSLGLALAGGYSLVTSQPRAWSWPPNRAAAAAVDNPFYQGSERAMSAAELTQTAEFSEEWAEVAMLWEQAIGFMQLVPQASGQGSLAQEKIAEYGRNLQYAQSNVTSRPSSTPTAKTYWTLGSDLDLVLAIQGTPSQTTQFPNTCQQTLRYGNSTIELNNGYVKQYNNADGTLKVLGEGSMILSAQAAQDTWTLGSSEAQVMQLQGTPTRQEQYTSNRYTTLYFDKSSVLFENGQVIGYFNADDNLKVSLDLPALLEGQSDAQTWSLGSSRTDVLRAEGQTPVAISRNDNSCEEIFHFTEGEVTFRQGIATGYRNHNQALKVR
;
A
#
# COMPACT_ATOMS: atom_id res chain seq x y z
N MET A 1 -11.50 20.98 -29.85
CA MET A 1 -10.45 20.54 -28.90
C MET A 1 -10.64 21.35 -27.62
N THR A 2 -11.41 20.82 -26.68
CA THR A 2 -11.66 21.46 -25.37
C THR A 2 -10.47 21.21 -24.47
N LYS A 3 -9.72 22.27 -24.12
CA LYS A 3 -8.76 22.22 -23.02
C LYS A 3 -9.55 21.99 -21.74
N ARG A 4 -9.38 20.85 -21.09
CA ARG A 4 -9.81 20.65 -19.70
C ARG A 4 -8.87 21.50 -18.84
N SER A 5 -9.36 22.63 -18.33
CA SER A 5 -8.65 23.34 -17.26
C SER A 5 -9.09 22.74 -15.93
N HIS A 6 -8.12 22.55 -15.03
CA HIS A 6 -8.33 21.90 -13.75
C HIS A 6 -9.03 22.90 -12.79
N PRO A 7 -10.16 22.54 -12.16
CA PRO A 7 -10.94 23.49 -11.35
C PRO A 7 -10.11 24.14 -10.23
N GLU A 8 -9.20 23.39 -9.62
CA GLU A 8 -8.35 23.88 -8.53
C GLU A 8 -7.20 24.80 -8.99
N LEU A 9 -6.87 24.81 -10.29
CA LEU A 9 -5.79 25.62 -10.84
C LEU A 9 -6.26 26.98 -11.34
N ASP A 10 -7.56 27.13 -11.61
CA ASP A 10 -8.13 28.35 -12.19
C ASP A 10 -8.40 29.45 -11.14
N GLY A 11 -8.14 29.18 -9.85
CA GLY A 11 -8.13 30.20 -8.78
C GLY A 11 -9.47 30.89 -8.50
N GLN A 12 -10.56 30.50 -9.16
CA GLN A 12 -11.89 31.09 -8.97
C GLN A 12 -12.73 30.23 -8.01
N HIS A 13 -12.66 30.62 -6.74
CA HIS A 13 -13.44 30.11 -5.60
C HIS A 13 -13.18 28.63 -5.24
N PRO A 14 -12.89 28.31 -3.96
CA PRO A 14 -12.84 26.92 -3.50
C PRO A 14 -14.25 26.33 -3.60
N GLN A 15 -14.57 25.70 -4.72
CA GLN A 15 -15.75 24.87 -4.84
C GLN A 15 -15.45 23.53 -4.18
N THR A 16 -16.27 23.17 -3.20
CA THR A 16 -16.32 21.85 -2.57
C THR A 16 -16.78 20.82 -3.59
N LEU A 17 -15.88 20.40 -4.49
CA LEU A 17 -16.24 19.58 -5.65
C LEU A 17 -16.51 18.11 -5.35
N TYR A 18 -16.23 17.64 -4.13
CA TYR A 18 -16.42 16.22 -3.80
C TYR A 18 -17.23 16.03 -2.53
N ARG A 19 -18.50 16.45 -2.57
CA ARG A 19 -19.50 15.88 -1.66
C ARG A 19 -19.98 14.56 -2.27
N PHE A 20 -19.40 13.46 -1.82
CA PHE A 20 -19.85 12.11 -2.17
C PHE A 20 -21.23 11.84 -1.55
N GLU A 21 -22.30 12.25 -2.22
CA GLU A 21 -23.64 11.70 -1.97
C GLU A 21 -23.85 10.47 -2.84
N LEU A 22 -23.69 9.29 -2.22
CA LEU A 22 -23.98 8.00 -2.83
C LEU A 22 -25.47 7.91 -3.21
N LYS A 23 -25.77 7.89 -4.52
CA LYS A 23 -27.05 7.36 -5.01
C LYS A 23 -27.04 5.84 -5.00
N ARG A 24 -28.15 5.24 -4.58
CA ARG A 24 -28.32 3.79 -4.34
C ARG A 24 -28.05 2.93 -5.59
N PRO A 25 -27.51 1.71 -5.44
CA PRO A 25 -27.19 0.82 -6.56
C PRO A 25 -28.49 0.25 -7.14
N GLY A 26 -28.82 0.66 -8.36
CA GLY A 26 -30.04 0.25 -9.06
C GLY A 26 -30.38 1.06 -10.31
N GLN A 27 -29.73 2.21 -10.53
CA GLN A 27 -29.94 3.06 -11.71
C GLN A 27 -28.90 2.86 -12.84
N ALA A 28 -27.99 1.89 -12.72
CA ALA A 28 -26.84 1.75 -13.60
C ALA A 28 -27.12 1.17 -15.02
N LEU A 29 -28.38 0.95 -15.43
CA LEU A 29 -28.66 0.27 -16.71
C LEU A 29 -29.50 1.06 -17.73
N ARG A 30 -29.84 2.34 -17.49
CA ARG A 30 -30.63 3.13 -18.48
C ARG A 30 -30.10 4.49 -18.88
N GLU A 31 -28.89 4.87 -18.50
CA GLU A 31 -28.31 6.17 -18.87
C GLU A 31 -27.00 6.06 -19.67
N ARG A 32 -26.99 5.26 -20.73
CA ARG A 32 -25.90 5.27 -21.74
C ARG A 32 -26.00 6.41 -22.77
N LEU A 33 -26.91 7.38 -22.63
CA LEU A 33 -27.05 8.51 -23.57
C LEU A 33 -27.53 9.81 -22.89
N ALA A 34 -26.90 10.25 -21.80
CA ALA A 34 -27.28 11.52 -21.15
C ALA A 34 -26.12 12.36 -20.56
N TRP A 35 -24.87 12.19 -21.01
CA TRP A 35 -23.76 13.09 -20.63
C TRP A 35 -23.71 14.34 -21.53
N GLY A 36 -24.85 15.03 -21.66
CA GLY A 36 -24.99 16.24 -22.47
C GLY A 36 -25.72 17.42 -21.82
N ALA A 37 -26.34 17.26 -20.64
CA ALA A 37 -27.11 18.36 -20.06
C ALA A 37 -27.35 18.22 -18.55
N VAL A 38 -26.31 18.48 -17.74
CA VAL A 38 -26.50 19.12 -16.43
C VAL A 38 -25.48 20.24 -16.31
N GLY A 39 -25.69 21.25 -17.15
CA GLY A 39 -24.94 22.49 -17.17
C GLY A 39 -25.82 23.59 -17.73
N LEU A 40 -27.09 23.67 -17.33
CA LEU A 40 -28.00 24.76 -17.68
C LEU A 40 -29.20 24.78 -16.73
N SER A 41 -29.10 25.56 -15.65
CA SER A 41 -30.23 26.38 -15.17
C SER A 41 -29.76 27.26 -14.02
N LEU A 42 -29.38 28.50 -14.34
CA LEU A 42 -29.85 29.71 -13.67
C LEU A 42 -29.13 30.93 -14.26
N GLY A 43 -29.87 31.74 -15.02
CA GLY A 43 -29.44 33.09 -15.37
C GLY A 43 -29.87 33.56 -16.76
N LEU A 44 -31.16 33.78 -16.98
CA LEU A 44 -31.63 34.73 -18.01
C LEU A 44 -33.03 35.27 -17.69
N ALA A 45 -33.04 36.44 -17.04
CA ALA A 45 -34.01 37.52 -17.21
C ALA A 45 -33.27 38.76 -16.66
N LEU A 46 -32.92 39.80 -17.42
CA LEU A 46 -33.77 40.61 -18.27
C LEU A 46 -32.94 41.22 -19.42
N ALA A 47 -33.59 41.38 -20.57
CA ALA A 47 -33.10 42.10 -21.74
C ALA A 47 -33.32 43.62 -21.60
N GLY A 48 -32.40 44.40 -22.17
CA GLY A 48 -32.64 45.80 -22.52
C GLY A 48 -31.37 46.59 -22.80
N GLY A 49 -31.11 46.90 -24.07
CA GLY A 49 -30.21 48.01 -24.44
C GLY A 49 -29.24 47.72 -25.58
N TYR A 50 -29.65 48.06 -26.81
CA TYR A 50 -28.79 48.20 -27.97
C TYR A 50 -27.69 49.26 -27.74
N SER A 51 -26.46 48.99 -28.15
CA SER A 51 -25.53 50.01 -28.67
C SER A 51 -24.46 49.36 -29.56
N LEU A 52 -24.49 49.77 -30.83
CA LEU A 52 -23.46 49.51 -31.84
C LEU A 52 -22.24 50.39 -31.53
N VAL A 53 -21.05 49.79 -31.42
CA VAL A 53 -19.77 50.49 -31.59
C VAL A 53 -18.84 49.63 -32.43
N THR A 54 -18.45 50.18 -33.58
CA THR A 54 -17.41 49.68 -34.48
C THR A 54 -16.02 49.93 -33.89
N SER A 55 -15.06 49.00 -34.02
CA SER A 55 -13.71 49.28 -34.57
C SER A 55 -12.67 48.16 -34.34
N GLN A 56 -12.15 47.63 -35.46
CA GLN A 56 -10.80 47.10 -35.74
C GLN A 56 -10.23 45.88 -34.98
N PRO A 57 -9.70 44.85 -35.69
CA PRO A 57 -8.92 43.78 -35.09
C PRO A 57 -7.48 44.25 -34.81
N ARG A 58 -7.13 44.45 -33.54
CA ARG A 58 -5.72 44.47 -33.11
C ARG A 58 -5.23 43.03 -33.05
N ALA A 59 -4.34 42.66 -33.97
CA ALA A 59 -3.57 41.43 -33.87
C ALA A 59 -2.57 41.57 -32.70
N TRP A 60 -2.92 41.00 -31.55
CA TRP A 60 -1.98 40.74 -30.46
C TRP A 60 -1.35 39.37 -30.68
N SER A 61 -0.15 39.34 -31.24
CA SER A 61 0.70 38.15 -31.23
C SER A 61 1.28 37.97 -29.84
N TRP A 62 0.70 37.05 -29.06
CA TRP A 62 1.35 36.52 -27.85
C TRP A 62 2.32 35.41 -28.27
N PRO A 63 3.55 35.36 -27.73
CA PRO A 63 4.41 34.20 -27.94
C PRO A 63 3.81 32.99 -27.21
N PRO A 64 3.72 31.81 -27.84
CA PRO A 64 3.35 30.60 -27.10
C PRO A 64 4.53 30.18 -26.21
N ASN A 65 4.23 29.49 -25.11
CA ASN A 65 5.17 28.69 -24.30
C ASN A 65 6.05 29.36 -23.24
N ARG A 66 5.50 30.25 -22.39
CA ARG A 66 6.07 30.43 -21.03
C ARG A 66 5.27 29.78 -19.90
N ALA A 67 3.94 29.72 -19.99
CA ALA A 67 3.11 29.20 -18.90
C ALA A 67 3.21 27.67 -18.73
N ALA A 68 3.35 26.91 -19.83
CA ALA A 68 3.44 25.44 -19.77
C ALA A 68 4.79 24.93 -19.20
N ALA A 69 5.86 25.73 -19.29
CA ALA A 69 7.19 25.33 -18.84
C ALA A 69 7.43 25.56 -17.34
N ALA A 70 6.59 26.34 -16.65
CA ALA A 70 6.71 26.63 -15.22
C ALA A 70 5.89 25.67 -14.32
N ALA A 71 5.15 24.73 -14.91
CA ALA A 71 4.18 23.88 -14.19
C ALA A 71 4.77 22.57 -13.63
N VAL A 72 5.97 22.15 -14.06
CA VAL A 72 6.52 20.83 -13.73
C VAL A 72 7.02 20.73 -12.28
N ASP A 73 7.39 21.85 -11.66
CA ASP A 73 7.99 21.92 -10.32
C ASP A 73 7.14 22.70 -9.28
N ASN A 74 5.82 22.77 -9.45
CA ASN A 74 4.94 23.38 -8.45
C ASN A 74 4.22 22.29 -7.62
N PRO A 75 4.54 22.15 -6.31
CA PRO A 75 3.90 21.16 -5.45
C PRO A 75 2.38 21.29 -5.37
N PHE A 76 1.83 22.50 -5.41
CA PHE A 76 0.37 22.68 -5.41
C PHE A 76 -0.27 22.07 -6.66
N TYR A 77 0.33 22.32 -7.83
CA TYR A 77 -0.14 21.76 -9.10
C TYR A 77 -0.05 20.22 -9.08
N GLN A 78 1.10 19.69 -8.67
CA GLN A 78 1.33 18.24 -8.57
C GLN A 78 0.32 17.58 -7.62
N GLY A 79 0.07 18.19 -6.45
CA GLY A 79 -0.92 17.69 -5.51
C GLY A 79 -2.34 17.70 -6.07
N SER A 80 -2.70 18.76 -6.79
CA SER A 80 -4.02 18.91 -7.43
C SER A 80 -4.25 17.83 -8.50
N GLU A 81 -3.25 17.59 -9.37
CA GLU A 81 -3.33 16.54 -10.41
C GLU A 81 -3.46 15.13 -9.83
N ARG A 82 -2.77 14.83 -8.72
CA ARG A 82 -2.91 13.55 -8.00
C ARG A 82 -4.31 13.40 -7.40
N ALA A 83 -4.83 14.45 -6.78
CA ALA A 83 -6.19 14.49 -6.24
C ALA A 83 -7.24 14.30 -7.33
N MET A 84 -7.06 14.92 -8.51
CA MET A 84 -7.97 14.73 -9.64
C MET A 84 -7.94 13.29 -10.15
N SER A 85 -6.75 12.72 -10.34
CA SER A 85 -6.61 11.30 -10.70
C SER A 85 -7.31 10.39 -9.68
N ALA A 86 -7.15 10.66 -8.39
CA ALA A 86 -7.81 9.91 -7.32
C ALA A 86 -9.33 10.00 -7.41
N ALA A 87 -9.87 11.21 -7.60
CA ALA A 87 -11.30 11.46 -7.70
C ALA A 87 -11.92 10.87 -8.98
N GLU A 88 -11.20 10.87 -10.10
CA GLU A 88 -11.62 10.21 -11.34
C GLU A 88 -11.69 8.69 -11.14
N LEU A 89 -10.64 8.07 -10.60
CA LEU A 89 -10.62 6.62 -10.36
C LEU A 89 -11.68 6.20 -9.33
N THR A 90 -11.94 7.01 -8.31
CA THR A 90 -12.99 6.77 -7.31
C THR A 90 -14.37 6.54 -7.95
N GLN A 91 -14.65 7.13 -9.11
CA GLN A 91 -15.95 7.00 -9.79
C GLN A 91 -16.16 5.62 -10.42
N THR A 92 -15.08 4.90 -10.71
CA THR A 92 -15.12 3.62 -11.42
C THR A 92 -14.50 2.47 -10.64
N ALA A 93 -13.85 2.72 -9.50
CA ALA A 93 -13.22 1.70 -8.68
C ALA A 93 -14.25 0.73 -8.09
N GLU A 94 -14.12 -0.55 -8.41
CA GLU A 94 -14.98 -1.63 -7.97
C GLU A 94 -14.27 -2.55 -6.98
N PHE A 95 -12.97 -2.81 -7.19
CA PHE A 95 -12.19 -3.82 -6.48
C PHE A 95 -11.18 -3.24 -5.49
N SER A 96 -10.83 -4.00 -4.45
CA SER A 96 -9.89 -3.57 -3.40
C SER A 96 -8.56 -3.05 -3.96
N GLU A 97 -8.08 -3.61 -5.07
CA GLU A 97 -6.81 -3.20 -5.70
C GLU A 97 -6.91 -1.78 -6.30
N GLU A 98 -8.03 -1.45 -6.94
CA GLU A 98 -8.28 -0.12 -7.51
C GLU A 98 -8.47 0.91 -6.39
N TRP A 99 -9.16 0.53 -5.31
CA TRP A 99 -9.29 1.39 -4.14
C TRP A 99 -7.96 1.63 -3.43
N ALA A 100 -7.03 0.68 -3.49
CA ALA A 100 -5.68 0.89 -2.97
C ALA A 100 -4.93 1.93 -3.83
N GLU A 101 -5.11 1.91 -5.15
CA GLU A 101 -4.58 2.95 -6.03
C GLU A 101 -5.20 4.33 -5.74
N VAL A 102 -6.53 4.40 -5.54
CA VAL A 102 -7.19 5.65 -5.10
C VAL A 102 -6.56 6.17 -3.79
N ALA A 103 -6.36 5.30 -2.80
CA ALA A 103 -5.75 5.68 -1.53
C ALA A 103 -4.32 6.20 -1.72
N MET A 104 -3.49 5.51 -2.50
CA MET A 104 -2.12 5.96 -2.80
C MET A 104 -2.10 7.32 -3.52
N LEU A 105 -3.03 7.57 -4.45
CA LEU A 105 -3.13 8.86 -5.13
C LEU A 105 -3.51 9.99 -4.16
N TRP A 106 -4.42 9.75 -3.21
CA TRP A 106 -4.73 10.72 -2.16
C TRP A 106 -3.54 10.97 -1.24
N GLU A 107 -2.80 9.93 -0.84
CA GLU A 107 -1.57 10.07 -0.04
C GLU A 107 -0.53 10.94 -0.77
N GLN A 108 -0.32 10.69 -2.06
CA GLN A 108 0.59 11.51 -2.89
C GLN A 108 0.11 12.96 -2.98
N ALA A 109 -1.20 13.19 -3.18
CA ALA A 109 -1.78 14.53 -3.23
C ALA A 109 -1.52 15.30 -1.92
N ILE A 110 -1.73 14.66 -0.77
CA ILE A 110 -1.44 15.23 0.55
C ILE A 110 0.06 15.55 0.68
N GLY A 111 0.94 14.63 0.31
CA GLY A 111 2.38 14.84 0.37
C GLY A 111 2.84 16.07 -0.41
N PHE A 112 2.33 16.25 -1.64
CA PHE A 112 2.63 17.44 -2.43
C PHE A 112 2.06 18.73 -1.82
N MET A 113 0.83 18.70 -1.30
CA MET A 113 0.25 19.87 -0.63
C MET A 113 1.03 20.27 0.63
N GLN A 114 1.63 19.32 1.35
CA GLN A 114 2.48 19.59 2.52
C GLN A 114 3.78 20.31 2.16
N LEU A 115 4.29 20.14 0.93
CA LEU A 115 5.47 20.84 0.43
C LEU A 115 5.21 22.30 0.04
N VAL A 116 3.93 22.73 -0.04
CA VAL A 116 3.58 24.11 -0.39
C VAL A 116 3.91 25.06 0.78
N PRO A 117 4.76 26.08 0.58
CA PRO A 117 5.09 27.02 1.65
C PRO A 117 3.87 27.79 2.14
N GLN A 118 3.67 27.88 3.46
CA GLN A 118 2.54 28.60 4.07
C GLN A 118 2.46 30.07 3.65
N ALA A 119 3.60 30.72 3.48
CA ALA A 119 3.68 32.13 3.08
C ALA A 119 3.43 32.37 1.57
N SER A 120 3.27 31.31 0.78
CA SER A 120 2.93 31.44 -0.64
C SER A 120 1.47 31.83 -0.83
N GLY A 121 1.12 32.38 -2.00
CA GLY A 121 -0.28 32.73 -2.33
C GLY A 121 -1.24 31.52 -2.32
N GLN A 122 -0.72 30.29 -2.36
CA GLN A 122 -1.50 29.05 -2.35
C GLN A 122 -1.44 28.32 -0.99
N GLY A 123 -0.68 28.83 0.00
CA GLY A 123 -0.42 28.14 1.26
C GLY A 123 -1.69 27.82 2.06
N SER A 124 -2.57 28.80 2.25
CA SER A 124 -3.84 28.60 2.98
C SER A 124 -4.76 27.59 2.28
N LEU A 125 -4.84 27.65 0.95
CA LEU A 125 -5.65 26.72 0.17
C LEU A 125 -5.06 25.30 0.22
N ALA A 126 -3.74 25.15 0.15
CA ALA A 126 -3.07 23.86 0.30
C ALA A 126 -3.38 23.21 1.67
N GLN A 127 -3.41 23.99 2.75
CA GLN A 127 -3.77 23.48 4.08
C GLN A 127 -5.23 23.02 4.17
N GLU A 128 -6.16 23.78 3.58
CA GLU A 128 -7.56 23.36 3.48
C GLU A 128 -7.67 22.03 2.71
N LYS A 129 -6.94 21.91 1.60
CA LYS A 129 -6.92 20.72 0.76
C LYS A 129 -6.32 19.50 1.44
N ILE A 130 -5.29 19.64 2.28
CA ILE A 130 -4.75 18.52 3.08
C ILE A 130 -5.85 17.90 3.96
N ALA A 131 -6.65 18.73 4.63
CA ALA A 131 -7.73 18.23 5.48
C ALA A 131 -8.84 17.55 4.66
N GLU A 132 -9.16 18.07 3.49
CA GLU A 132 -10.11 17.45 2.55
C GLU A 132 -9.61 16.11 2.04
N TYR A 133 -8.39 16.06 1.52
CA TYR A 133 -7.78 14.86 0.98
C TYR A 133 -7.60 13.79 2.05
N GLY A 134 -7.30 14.17 3.30
CA GLY A 134 -7.23 13.23 4.41
C GLY A 134 -8.53 12.47 4.65
N ARG A 135 -9.69 13.12 4.49
CA ARG A 135 -11.00 12.44 4.58
C ARG A 135 -11.23 11.50 3.39
N ASN A 136 -10.84 11.92 2.19
CA ASN A 136 -10.98 11.10 0.99
C ASN A 136 -10.05 9.87 1.04
N LEU A 137 -8.83 10.03 1.57
CA LEU A 137 -7.91 8.93 1.83
C LEU A 137 -8.53 7.90 2.79
N GLN A 138 -9.07 8.35 3.92
CA GLN A 138 -9.72 7.46 4.88
C GLN A 138 -10.89 6.68 4.24
N TYR A 139 -11.67 7.36 3.40
CA TYR A 139 -12.74 6.72 2.63
C TYR A 139 -12.20 5.65 1.68
N ALA A 140 -11.13 5.94 0.94
CA ALA A 140 -10.49 4.98 0.04
C ALA A 140 -9.92 3.77 0.80
N GLN A 141 -9.20 4.00 1.90
CA GLN A 141 -8.67 2.95 2.78
C GLN A 141 -9.78 2.03 3.33
N SER A 142 -10.93 2.59 3.71
CA SER A 142 -12.08 1.78 4.14
C SER A 142 -12.63 0.90 3.01
N ASN A 143 -12.58 1.37 1.76
CA ASN A 143 -12.98 0.58 0.60
C ASN A 143 -11.95 -0.52 0.28
N VAL A 144 -10.64 -0.30 0.47
CA VAL A 144 -9.62 -1.36 0.33
C VAL A 144 -9.98 -2.59 1.16
N THR A 145 -10.42 -2.38 2.40
CA THR A 145 -10.75 -3.47 3.33
C THR A 145 -12.12 -4.11 3.06
N SER A 146 -13.07 -3.37 2.50
CA SER A 146 -14.48 -3.81 2.39
C SER A 146 -14.89 -4.29 0.99
N ARG A 147 -14.14 -3.95 -0.05
CA ARG A 147 -14.43 -4.32 -1.43
C ARG A 147 -13.88 -5.71 -1.76
N PRO A 148 -14.52 -6.45 -2.69
CA PRO A 148 -13.97 -7.70 -3.15
C PRO A 148 -12.64 -7.48 -3.89
N SER A 149 -11.77 -8.47 -3.84
CA SER A 149 -10.55 -8.50 -4.65
C SER A 149 -10.85 -9.07 -6.03
N SER A 150 -10.33 -8.42 -7.08
CA SER A 150 -10.37 -8.94 -8.45
C SER A 150 -9.42 -10.13 -8.65
N THR A 151 -8.31 -10.12 -7.90
CA THR A 151 -7.26 -11.14 -7.93
C THR A 151 -6.82 -11.42 -6.49
N PRO A 152 -7.53 -12.29 -5.75
CA PRO A 152 -7.36 -12.47 -4.30
C PRO A 152 -5.92 -12.75 -3.86
N THR A 153 -5.13 -13.35 -4.75
CA THR A 153 -3.75 -13.76 -4.50
C THR A 153 -2.70 -12.70 -4.89
N ALA A 154 -3.06 -11.70 -5.72
CA ALA A 154 -2.12 -10.71 -6.24
C ALA A 154 -2.18 -9.41 -5.42
N LYS A 155 -1.12 -9.15 -4.66
CA LYS A 155 -0.95 -7.89 -3.94
C LYS A 155 -0.42 -6.83 -4.90
N THR A 156 -1.00 -5.63 -4.88
CA THR A 156 -0.58 -4.49 -5.73
C THR A 156 0.17 -3.41 -4.97
N TYR A 157 0.18 -3.49 -3.63
CA TYR A 157 0.84 -2.57 -2.70
C TYR A 157 1.44 -3.32 -1.51
N TRP A 158 2.40 -2.70 -0.83
CA TRP A 158 2.97 -3.17 0.43
C TRP A 158 2.63 -2.19 1.56
N THR A 159 2.82 -2.61 2.82
CA THR A 159 2.54 -1.81 4.02
C THR A 159 3.75 -1.79 4.95
N LEU A 160 3.67 -1.02 6.04
CA LEU A 160 4.59 -1.22 7.16
C LEU A 160 4.51 -2.67 7.65
N GLY A 161 5.67 -3.25 7.94
CA GLY A 161 5.79 -4.66 8.33
C GLY A 161 5.91 -5.65 7.17
N SER A 162 5.67 -5.25 5.91
CA SER A 162 5.84 -6.14 4.76
C SER A 162 7.27 -6.69 4.65
N ASP A 163 7.41 -7.93 4.20
CA ASP A 163 8.73 -8.54 3.97
C ASP A 163 9.38 -8.05 2.67
N LEU A 164 10.70 -8.20 2.60
CA LEU A 164 11.52 -7.82 1.46
C LEU A 164 11.05 -8.45 0.15
N ASP A 165 10.62 -9.71 0.15
CA ASP A 165 10.21 -10.42 -1.08
C ASP A 165 8.97 -9.77 -1.67
N LEU A 166 7.96 -9.46 -0.84
CA LEU A 166 6.77 -8.74 -1.27
C LEU A 166 7.11 -7.36 -1.83
N VAL A 167 7.98 -6.61 -1.14
CA VAL A 167 8.41 -5.28 -1.59
C VAL A 167 9.07 -5.36 -2.96
N LEU A 168 10.00 -6.29 -3.17
CA LEU A 168 10.69 -6.47 -4.45
C LEU A 168 9.74 -6.96 -5.55
N ALA A 169 8.76 -7.81 -5.24
CA ALA A 169 7.76 -8.26 -6.20
C ALA A 169 6.87 -7.10 -6.70
N ILE A 170 6.52 -6.18 -5.80
CA ILE A 170 5.59 -5.07 -6.09
C ILE A 170 6.31 -3.86 -6.69
N GLN A 171 7.46 -3.47 -6.11
CA GLN A 171 8.24 -2.31 -6.55
C GLN A 171 9.28 -2.61 -7.62
N GLY A 172 9.69 -3.87 -7.77
CA GLY A 172 10.81 -4.24 -8.62
C GLY A 172 12.16 -3.99 -7.96
N THR A 173 13.21 -3.99 -8.77
CA THR A 173 14.59 -3.83 -8.28
C THR A 173 14.87 -2.39 -7.88
N PRO A 174 15.38 -2.13 -6.66
CA PRO A 174 15.78 -0.78 -6.25
C PRO A 174 16.96 -0.27 -7.07
N SER A 175 17.04 1.05 -7.23
CA SER A 175 18.18 1.70 -7.89
C SER A 175 19.46 1.61 -7.06
N GLN A 176 19.35 1.49 -5.74
CA GLN A 176 20.46 1.28 -4.83
C GLN A 176 19.99 0.54 -3.58
N THR A 177 20.82 -0.37 -3.09
CA THR A 177 20.63 -1.06 -1.82
C THR A 177 21.83 -0.79 -0.92
N THR A 178 21.57 -0.28 0.28
CA THR A 178 22.58 -0.13 1.34
C THR A 178 22.25 -1.09 2.48
N GLN A 179 23.22 -1.89 2.92
CA GLN A 179 23.04 -2.84 4.01
C GLN A 179 23.94 -2.47 5.19
N PHE A 180 23.38 -2.58 6.39
CA PHE A 180 24.07 -2.38 7.66
C PHE A 180 23.98 -3.68 8.48
N PRO A 181 24.93 -4.61 8.29
CA PRO A 181 24.86 -5.95 8.87
C PRO A 181 24.77 -5.95 10.41
N ASN A 182 25.46 -5.01 11.07
CA ASN A 182 25.52 -4.93 12.52
C ASN A 182 24.21 -4.46 13.19
N THR A 183 23.36 -3.73 12.45
CA THR A 183 22.08 -3.21 12.97
C THR A 183 20.88 -3.91 12.33
N CYS A 184 21.13 -4.93 11.49
CA CYS A 184 20.13 -5.62 10.69
C CYS A 184 19.33 -4.67 9.77
N GLN A 185 19.80 -3.44 9.55
CA GLN A 185 19.11 -2.46 8.74
C GLN A 185 19.49 -2.60 7.27
N GLN A 186 18.52 -2.38 6.40
CA GLN A 186 18.69 -2.33 4.97
C GLN A 186 17.88 -1.16 4.43
N THR A 187 18.48 -0.36 3.56
CA THR A 187 17.80 0.74 2.88
C THR A 187 17.75 0.45 1.40
N LEU A 188 16.54 0.37 0.84
CA LEU A 188 16.29 0.29 -0.59
C LEU A 188 15.95 1.69 -1.10
N ARG A 189 16.53 2.09 -2.22
CA ARG A 189 16.29 3.39 -2.84
C ARG A 189 15.60 3.23 -4.19
N TYR A 190 14.59 4.07 -4.43
CA TYR A 190 13.86 4.18 -5.68
C TYR A 190 13.77 5.66 -6.05
N GLY A 191 14.75 6.16 -6.82
CA GLY A 191 14.92 7.60 -7.03
C GLY A 191 15.33 8.32 -5.74
N ASN A 192 14.50 9.25 -5.27
CA ASN A 192 14.61 9.94 -3.98
C ASN A 192 13.73 9.31 -2.89
N SER A 193 12.86 8.36 -3.24
CA SER A 193 12.13 7.58 -2.24
C SER A 193 13.01 6.49 -1.63
N THR A 194 12.83 6.21 -0.34
CA THR A 194 13.55 5.17 0.38
C THR A 194 12.61 4.25 1.15
N ILE A 195 12.99 2.98 1.26
CA ILE A 195 12.35 1.99 2.13
C ILE A 195 13.42 1.48 3.07
N GLU A 196 13.19 1.56 4.37
CA GLU A 196 14.10 1.01 5.37
C GLU A 196 13.47 -0.22 6.02
N LEU A 197 14.24 -1.31 5.96
CA LEU A 197 13.89 -2.59 6.50
C LEU A 197 14.78 -2.88 7.71
N ASN A 198 14.23 -3.58 8.68
CA ASN A 198 14.98 -4.21 9.75
C ASN A 198 14.69 -5.71 9.72
N ASN A 199 15.76 -6.51 9.64
CA ASN A 199 15.70 -7.95 9.47
C ASN A 199 14.83 -8.42 8.28
N GLY A 200 14.86 -7.66 7.18
CA GLY A 200 14.11 -7.98 5.96
C GLY A 200 12.61 -7.69 6.05
N TYR A 201 12.18 -6.83 6.98
CA TYR A 201 10.80 -6.35 7.12
C TYR A 201 10.77 -4.82 7.16
N VAL A 202 9.85 -4.21 6.44
CA VAL A 202 9.69 -2.74 6.35
C VAL A 202 9.39 -2.16 7.72
N LYS A 203 10.21 -1.22 8.19
CA LYS A 203 9.97 -0.47 9.44
C LYS A 203 9.60 0.99 9.17
N GLN A 204 10.12 1.57 8.09
CA GLN A 204 9.83 2.95 7.70
C GLN A 204 10.06 3.15 6.21
N TYR A 205 9.52 4.23 5.68
CA TYR A 205 9.75 4.64 4.31
C TYR A 205 9.69 6.16 4.20
N ASN A 206 10.32 6.70 3.17
CA ASN A 206 10.15 8.06 2.72
C ASN A 206 9.69 8.01 1.25
N ASN A 207 8.49 8.50 0.96
CA ASN A 207 7.94 8.52 -0.39
C ASN A 207 8.08 9.90 -1.06
N ALA A 208 9.27 10.50 -1.00
CA ALA A 208 9.52 11.85 -1.49
C ALA A 208 9.08 12.08 -2.94
N ASP A 209 9.24 11.08 -3.82
CA ASP A 209 8.87 11.19 -5.24
C ASP A 209 7.44 10.68 -5.53
N GLY A 210 6.72 10.16 -4.53
CA GLY A 210 5.40 9.55 -4.73
C GLY A 210 5.41 8.25 -5.53
N THR A 211 6.58 7.63 -5.73
CA THR A 211 6.78 6.43 -6.57
C THR A 211 6.61 5.11 -5.82
N LEU A 212 6.51 5.14 -4.49
CA LEU A 212 6.31 3.94 -3.69
C LEU A 212 4.86 3.45 -3.78
N LYS A 213 4.69 2.18 -4.13
CA LYS A 213 3.40 1.46 -4.05
C LYS A 213 3.12 1.01 -2.60
N VAL A 214 3.04 1.99 -1.70
CA VAL A 214 2.84 1.79 -0.27
C VAL A 214 1.46 2.25 0.14
N LEU A 215 0.78 1.46 0.97
CA LEU A 215 -0.36 1.92 1.76
C LEU A 215 0.12 2.11 3.19
N GLY A 216 0.31 3.36 3.60
CA GLY A 216 1.01 3.70 4.85
C GLY A 216 0.30 3.18 6.10
N GLU A 217 -1.03 3.37 6.16
CA GLU A 217 -1.87 2.84 7.22
C GLU A 217 -2.70 1.65 6.70
N GLY A 218 -2.38 0.46 7.21
CA GLY A 218 -3.04 -0.77 6.81
C GLY A 218 -2.60 -1.96 7.66
N SER A 219 -3.35 -3.06 7.58
CA SER A 219 -2.93 -4.34 8.15
C SER A 219 -1.62 -4.79 7.49
N MET A 220 -0.72 -5.41 8.26
CA MET A 220 0.54 -5.95 7.73
C MET A 220 0.24 -6.98 6.64
N ILE A 221 0.85 -6.80 5.48
CA ILE A 221 0.75 -7.73 4.35
C ILE A 221 2.12 -8.36 4.13
N LEU A 222 2.17 -9.69 4.05
CA LEU A 222 3.37 -10.46 3.75
C LEU A 222 3.24 -11.20 2.41
N SER A 223 4.34 -11.71 1.90
CA SER A 223 4.42 -12.57 0.71
C SER A 223 3.70 -13.90 0.93
N ALA A 224 3.77 -14.44 2.15
CA ALA A 224 2.98 -15.59 2.58
C ALA A 224 1.56 -15.17 2.98
N GLN A 225 0.59 -16.03 2.69
CA GLN A 225 -0.85 -15.82 2.88
C GLN A 225 -1.44 -16.96 3.69
N ALA A 226 -2.59 -16.71 4.31
CA ALA A 226 -3.33 -17.74 5.02
C ALA A 226 -4.24 -18.51 4.05
N ALA A 227 -4.31 -19.82 4.23
CA ALA A 227 -5.34 -20.67 3.65
C ALA A 227 -6.72 -20.32 4.23
N GLN A 228 -7.77 -20.96 3.69
CA GLN A 228 -9.11 -20.83 4.26
C GLN A 228 -9.14 -21.37 5.70
N ASP A 229 -9.78 -20.63 6.60
CA ASP A 229 -9.97 -20.98 8.03
C ASP A 229 -8.68 -21.13 8.86
N THR A 230 -7.55 -20.64 8.35
CA THR A 230 -6.27 -20.56 9.05
C THR A 230 -5.80 -19.11 9.20
N TRP A 231 -4.81 -18.89 10.06
CA TRP A 231 -4.09 -17.63 10.19
C TRP A 231 -2.65 -17.79 9.70
N THR A 232 -1.95 -16.67 9.49
CA THR A 232 -0.56 -16.67 9.02
C THR A 232 0.26 -15.59 9.73
N LEU A 233 1.53 -15.41 9.34
CA LEU A 233 2.33 -14.28 9.81
C LEU A 233 1.67 -12.94 9.43
N GLY A 234 1.74 -11.94 10.30
CA GLY A 234 1.07 -10.64 10.11
C GLY A 234 -0.43 -10.63 10.42
N SER A 235 -1.08 -11.78 10.62
CA SER A 235 -2.46 -11.86 11.13
C SER A 235 -2.61 -11.09 12.44
N SER A 236 -3.79 -10.50 12.66
CA SER A 236 -4.07 -9.78 13.91
C SER A 236 -4.37 -10.73 15.06
N GLU A 237 -4.14 -10.29 16.29
CA GLU A 237 -4.54 -11.02 17.51
C GLU A 237 -6.03 -11.40 17.49
N ALA A 238 -6.90 -10.48 17.04
CA ALA A 238 -8.32 -10.74 16.89
C ALA A 238 -8.63 -11.85 15.87
N GLN A 239 -7.92 -11.86 14.73
CA GLN A 239 -8.07 -12.92 13.72
C GLN A 239 -7.61 -14.28 14.26
N VAL A 240 -6.49 -14.32 14.99
CA VAL A 240 -6.03 -15.55 15.63
C VAL A 240 -7.05 -16.05 16.64
N MET A 241 -7.57 -15.19 17.53
CA MET A 241 -8.61 -15.59 18.49
C MET A 241 -9.91 -16.05 17.81
N GLN A 242 -10.32 -15.41 16.70
CA GLN A 242 -11.50 -15.81 15.95
C GLN A 242 -11.38 -17.22 15.36
N LEU A 243 -10.20 -17.55 14.81
CA LEU A 243 -9.98 -18.82 14.10
C LEU A 243 -9.54 -19.94 15.04
N GLN A 244 -8.64 -19.62 15.98
CA GLN A 244 -8.03 -20.57 16.91
C GLN A 244 -8.90 -20.82 18.14
N GLY A 245 -9.65 -19.81 18.60
CA GLY A 245 -10.41 -19.83 19.85
C GLY A 245 -9.67 -19.16 21.01
N THR A 246 -10.16 -19.41 22.22
CA THR A 246 -9.62 -18.79 23.45
C THR A 246 -8.28 -19.43 23.84
N PRO A 247 -7.21 -18.65 24.06
CA PRO A 247 -5.93 -19.18 24.51
C PRO A 247 -6.02 -19.76 25.92
N THR A 248 -5.20 -20.78 26.20
CA THR A 248 -5.08 -21.38 27.54
C THR A 248 -4.33 -20.46 28.52
N ARG A 249 -3.43 -19.63 27.99
CA ARG A 249 -2.69 -18.61 28.74
C ARG A 249 -2.30 -17.45 27.82
N GLN A 250 -2.24 -16.25 28.37
CA GLN A 250 -1.71 -15.06 27.70
C GLN A 250 -0.64 -14.42 28.59
N GLU A 251 0.47 -14.04 27.98
CA GLU A 251 1.56 -13.30 28.62
C GLU A 251 1.83 -12.02 27.84
N GLN A 252 2.02 -10.92 28.56
CA GLN A 252 2.34 -9.63 27.96
C GLN A 252 3.67 -9.15 28.54
N TYR A 253 4.65 -8.93 27.67
CA TYR A 253 6.01 -8.57 28.05
C TYR A 253 6.31 -7.13 27.65
N THR A 254 6.70 -6.29 28.63
CA THR A 254 7.20 -4.89 28.58
C THR A 254 6.58 -3.91 27.55
N SER A 255 6.19 -2.72 28.01
CA SER A 255 5.68 -1.59 27.21
C SER A 255 4.74 -1.98 26.05
N ASN A 256 3.66 -2.74 26.32
CA ASN A 256 2.54 -3.06 25.42
C ASN A 256 2.87 -3.58 24.00
N ARG A 257 4.13 -3.83 23.65
CA ARG A 257 4.54 -4.13 22.27
C ARG A 257 4.55 -5.62 21.96
N TYR A 258 4.81 -6.48 22.94
CA TYR A 258 4.84 -7.94 22.75
C TYR A 258 3.76 -8.64 23.58
N THR A 259 3.05 -9.55 22.94
CA THR A 259 2.08 -10.45 23.56
C THR A 259 2.38 -11.87 23.10
N THR A 260 2.29 -12.84 24.00
CA THR A 260 2.35 -14.26 23.65
C THR A 260 1.05 -14.93 24.07
N LEU A 261 0.36 -15.54 23.11
CA LEU A 261 -0.79 -16.40 23.36
C LEU A 261 -0.33 -17.86 23.37
N TYR A 262 -0.81 -18.63 24.33
CA TYR A 262 -0.54 -20.06 24.46
C TYR A 262 -1.80 -20.87 24.19
N PHE A 263 -1.62 -21.98 23.50
CA PHE A 263 -2.64 -23.00 23.24
C PHE A 263 -2.00 -24.33 23.59
N ASP A 264 -2.20 -24.77 24.84
CA ASP A 264 -1.49 -25.90 25.44
C ASP A 264 0.04 -25.71 25.40
N LYS A 265 0.80 -26.55 24.67
CA LYS A 265 2.26 -26.38 24.51
C LYS A 265 2.66 -25.54 23.31
N SER A 266 1.70 -25.16 22.47
CA SER A 266 1.94 -24.26 21.35
C SER A 266 1.82 -22.80 21.76
N SER A 267 2.48 -21.92 21.03
CA SER A 267 2.45 -20.47 21.28
C SER A 267 2.46 -19.65 20.01
N VAL A 268 1.90 -18.44 20.11
CA VAL A 268 1.88 -17.44 19.04
C VAL A 268 2.41 -16.13 19.63
N LEU A 269 3.44 -15.57 19.00
CA LEU A 269 4.10 -14.33 19.41
C LEU A 269 3.62 -13.17 18.54
N PHE A 270 3.21 -12.09 19.19
CA PHE A 270 2.72 -10.87 18.58
C PHE A 270 3.67 -9.71 18.85
N GLU A 271 3.86 -8.85 17.84
CA GLU A 271 4.44 -7.51 17.98
C GLU A 271 3.41 -6.50 17.49
N ASN A 272 3.07 -5.49 18.31
CA ASN A 272 2.05 -4.49 17.99
C ASN A 272 0.70 -5.09 17.54
N GLY A 273 0.29 -6.22 18.15
CA GLY A 273 -0.97 -6.91 17.86
C GLY A 273 -0.97 -7.75 16.58
N GLN A 274 0.19 -7.95 15.94
CA GLN A 274 0.34 -8.76 14.72
C GLN A 274 1.28 -9.93 14.95
N VAL A 275 0.97 -11.10 14.37
CA VAL A 275 1.79 -12.32 14.50
C VAL A 275 3.16 -12.11 13.87
N ILE A 276 4.23 -12.31 14.64
CA ILE A 276 5.62 -12.27 14.15
C ILE A 276 6.36 -13.60 14.30
N GLY A 277 5.75 -14.58 14.97
CA GLY A 277 6.33 -15.89 15.17
C GLY A 277 5.36 -16.83 15.88
N TYR A 278 5.65 -18.12 15.85
CA TYR A 278 4.84 -19.14 16.51
C TYR A 278 5.67 -20.41 16.74
N PHE A 279 5.16 -21.27 17.62
CA PHE A 279 5.68 -22.60 17.89
C PHE A 279 4.51 -23.57 17.98
N ASN A 280 4.38 -24.49 17.03
CA ASN A 280 3.27 -25.45 16.95
C ASN A 280 3.70 -26.83 17.48
N ALA A 281 3.88 -26.93 18.80
CA ALA A 281 4.45 -28.12 19.44
C ALA A 281 3.48 -29.33 19.45
N ASP A 282 2.17 -29.06 19.55
CA ASP A 282 1.13 -30.08 19.69
C ASP A 282 0.29 -30.22 18.40
N ASP A 283 0.75 -29.68 17.27
CA ASP A 283 0.02 -29.64 15.98
C ASP A 283 -1.41 -29.06 16.08
N ASN A 284 -1.65 -28.19 17.06
CA ASN A 284 -2.97 -27.65 17.38
C ASN A 284 -3.20 -26.25 16.79
N LEU A 285 -2.16 -25.57 16.30
CA LEU A 285 -2.28 -24.25 15.68
C LEU A 285 -2.85 -24.35 14.25
N LYS A 286 -3.89 -23.57 13.96
CA LYS A 286 -4.46 -23.39 12.62
C LYS A 286 -3.65 -22.39 11.79
N VAL A 287 -2.37 -22.69 11.61
CA VAL A 287 -1.42 -21.84 10.88
C VAL A 287 -1.14 -22.41 9.49
N SER A 288 -1.03 -21.54 8.50
CA SER A 288 -0.57 -21.90 7.14
C SER A 288 0.28 -20.78 6.56
N LEU A 289 1.31 -21.12 5.81
CA LEU A 289 2.11 -20.18 5.03
C LEU A 289 2.01 -20.54 3.54
N ASP A 290 0.90 -20.13 2.92
CA ASP A 290 0.66 -20.38 1.50
C ASP A 290 1.30 -19.28 0.66
N LEU A 291 1.91 -19.66 -0.46
CA LEU A 291 2.47 -18.70 -1.41
C LEU A 291 1.51 -18.52 -2.60
N PRO A 292 1.38 -17.29 -3.15
CA PRO A 292 0.63 -17.09 -4.37
C PRO A 292 1.20 -17.95 -5.51
N ALA A 293 0.28 -18.46 -6.34
CA ALA A 293 0.63 -19.27 -7.50
C ALA A 293 1.60 -18.51 -8.41
N LEU A 294 2.59 -19.23 -8.94
CA LEU A 294 3.51 -18.70 -9.93
C LEU A 294 2.77 -18.29 -11.20
N LEU A 295 3.19 -17.16 -11.79
CA LEU A 295 2.72 -16.76 -13.12
C LEU A 295 3.25 -17.75 -14.18
N GLU A 296 2.50 -17.92 -15.27
CA GLU A 296 2.91 -18.80 -16.37
C GLU A 296 4.34 -18.48 -16.84
N GLY A 297 5.22 -19.49 -16.81
CA GLY A 297 6.64 -19.36 -17.20
C GLY A 297 7.63 -19.14 -16.05
N GLN A 298 7.16 -18.93 -14.81
CA GLN A 298 8.01 -19.01 -13.62
C GLN A 298 8.11 -20.46 -13.15
N SER A 299 9.32 -20.95 -12.87
CA SER A 299 9.51 -22.34 -12.44
C SER A 299 9.40 -22.47 -10.92
N ASP A 300 8.75 -23.53 -10.45
CA ASP A 300 8.87 -23.94 -9.06
C ASP A 300 10.32 -24.31 -8.76
N ALA A 301 10.95 -23.56 -7.87
CA ALA A 301 12.25 -23.93 -7.32
C ALA A 301 12.08 -25.26 -6.60
N GLN A 302 12.62 -26.35 -7.16
CA GLN A 302 12.59 -27.68 -6.54
C GLN A 302 13.56 -27.79 -5.35
N THR A 303 14.54 -26.90 -5.30
CA THR A 303 15.56 -26.81 -4.26
C THR A 303 15.94 -25.36 -4.00
N TRP A 304 16.47 -25.07 -2.82
CA TRP A 304 16.99 -23.74 -2.45
C TRP A 304 18.48 -23.82 -2.08
N SER A 305 19.16 -22.68 -1.97
CA SER A 305 20.58 -22.58 -1.55
C SER A 305 20.80 -21.41 -0.59
N LEU A 306 22.00 -21.29 -0.01
CA LEU A 306 22.35 -20.07 0.72
C LEU A 306 22.19 -18.84 -0.20
N GLY A 307 21.61 -17.77 0.33
CA GLY A 307 21.20 -16.57 -0.42
C GLY A 307 19.79 -16.62 -0.98
N SER A 308 19.09 -17.77 -0.95
CA SER A 308 17.68 -17.88 -1.33
C SER A 308 16.79 -17.01 -0.43
N SER A 309 15.70 -16.50 -1.01
CA SER A 309 14.68 -15.76 -0.29
C SER A 309 13.84 -16.66 0.62
N ARG A 310 12.99 -16.07 1.49
CA ARG A 310 12.00 -16.82 2.28
C ARG A 310 11.04 -17.56 1.35
N THR A 311 10.58 -16.85 0.32
CA THR A 311 9.65 -17.38 -0.67
C THR A 311 10.24 -18.58 -1.40
N ASP A 312 11.51 -18.54 -1.79
CA ASP A 312 12.17 -19.66 -2.46
C ASP A 312 12.30 -20.88 -1.55
N VAL A 313 12.66 -20.67 -0.27
CA VAL A 313 12.74 -21.75 0.71
C VAL A 313 11.36 -22.37 0.95
N LEU A 314 10.33 -21.56 1.23
CA LEU A 314 8.97 -22.04 1.45
C LEU A 314 8.41 -22.78 0.23
N ARG A 315 8.65 -22.27 -0.99
CA ARG A 315 8.23 -22.91 -2.23
C ARG A 315 8.91 -24.25 -2.45
N ALA A 316 10.23 -24.29 -2.26
CA ALA A 316 10.99 -25.52 -2.40
C ALA A 316 10.54 -26.57 -1.38
N GLU A 317 10.52 -26.22 -0.10
CA GLU A 317 10.09 -27.12 0.98
C GLU A 317 8.66 -27.60 0.76
N GLY A 318 7.73 -26.70 0.39
CA GLY A 318 6.34 -27.05 0.10
C GLY A 318 5.56 -27.47 1.35
N GLN A 319 6.02 -27.05 2.52
CA GLN A 319 5.42 -27.34 3.82
C GLN A 319 5.43 -26.09 4.70
N THR A 320 4.42 -25.95 5.55
CA THR A 320 4.38 -24.89 6.57
C THR A 320 5.37 -25.23 7.68
N PRO A 321 6.27 -24.31 8.09
CA PRO A 321 7.17 -24.54 9.21
C PRO A 321 6.39 -24.87 10.50
N VAL A 322 6.90 -25.81 11.30
CA VAL A 322 6.33 -26.13 12.63
C VAL A 322 6.58 -25.01 13.64
N ALA A 323 7.60 -24.18 13.38
CA ALA A 323 7.86 -22.98 14.18
C ALA A 323 8.55 -21.91 13.35
N ILE A 324 8.26 -20.65 13.68
CA ILE A 324 8.98 -19.49 13.18
C ILE A 324 9.37 -18.64 14.37
N SER A 325 10.66 -18.42 14.53
CA SER A 325 11.19 -17.51 15.55
C SER A 325 11.88 -16.33 14.89
N ARG A 326 11.69 -15.14 15.44
CA ARG A 326 12.28 -13.90 14.95
C ARG A 326 12.90 -13.13 16.10
N ASN A 327 14.15 -12.74 15.92
CA ASN A 327 14.90 -11.91 16.86
C ASN A 327 15.61 -10.78 16.09
N ASP A 328 14.98 -9.61 16.09
CA ASP A 328 15.51 -8.41 15.43
C ASP A 328 16.83 -7.93 16.05
N ASN A 329 17.13 -8.27 17.32
CA ASN A 329 18.39 -7.87 17.95
C ASN A 329 19.60 -8.69 17.43
N SER A 330 19.39 -9.96 17.08
CA SER A 330 20.44 -10.83 16.54
C SER A 330 20.44 -10.92 15.01
N CYS A 331 19.58 -10.13 14.35
CA CYS A 331 19.28 -10.20 12.91
C CYS A 331 18.82 -11.58 12.45
N GLU A 332 18.20 -12.35 13.32
CA GLU A 332 17.95 -13.76 13.07
C GLU A 332 16.47 -14.03 12.95
N GLU A 333 16.14 -14.84 11.97
CA GLU A 333 14.85 -15.48 11.86
C GLU A 333 15.09 -16.94 11.51
N ILE A 334 14.37 -17.85 12.15
CA ILE A 334 14.56 -19.28 11.94
C ILE A 334 13.22 -19.90 11.60
N PHE A 335 13.17 -20.58 10.46
CA PHE A 335 12.07 -21.46 10.11
C PHE A 335 12.46 -22.86 10.54
N HIS A 336 11.67 -23.45 11.44
CA HIS A 336 11.84 -24.83 11.89
C HIS A 336 10.86 -25.71 11.14
N PHE A 337 11.38 -26.76 10.52
CA PHE A 337 10.65 -27.87 9.95
C PHE A 337 10.84 -29.10 10.87
N THR A 338 10.07 -30.16 10.65
CA THR A 338 10.12 -31.36 11.51
C THR A 338 11.53 -31.91 11.69
N GLU A 339 12.32 -31.95 10.62
CA GLU A 339 13.67 -32.56 10.61
C GLU A 339 14.76 -31.56 10.18
N GLY A 340 14.52 -30.26 10.31
CA GLY A 340 15.51 -29.27 9.92
C GLY A 340 15.13 -27.85 10.25
N GLU A 341 16.06 -26.94 10.03
CA GLU A 341 15.79 -25.53 10.17
C GLU A 341 16.62 -24.72 9.19
N VAL A 342 16.09 -23.55 8.83
CA VAL A 342 16.75 -22.58 7.96
C VAL A 342 16.83 -21.25 8.69
N THR A 343 18.04 -20.72 8.78
CA THR A 343 18.35 -19.44 9.43
C THR A 343 18.43 -18.34 8.38
N PHE A 344 17.62 -17.31 8.54
CA PHE A 344 17.57 -16.12 7.73
C PHE A 344 18.21 -14.94 8.45
N ARG A 345 18.92 -14.10 7.69
CA ARG A 345 19.37 -12.78 8.14
C ARG A 345 18.97 -11.79 7.07
N GLN A 346 18.24 -10.74 7.44
CA GLN A 346 17.74 -9.74 6.48
C GLN A 346 16.87 -10.35 5.35
N GLY A 347 16.16 -11.45 5.63
CA GLY A 347 15.27 -12.12 4.69
C GLY A 347 15.94 -13.05 3.68
N ILE A 348 17.25 -13.27 3.78
CA ILE A 348 17.98 -14.24 2.95
C ILE A 348 18.49 -15.40 3.80
N ALA A 349 18.46 -16.62 3.23
CA ALA A 349 18.96 -17.82 3.88
C ALA A 349 20.49 -17.73 4.06
N THR A 350 20.96 -17.84 5.30
CA THR A 350 22.39 -17.72 5.67
C THR A 350 22.96 -18.96 6.33
N GLY A 351 22.10 -19.85 6.83
CA GLY A 351 22.51 -21.10 7.45
C GLY A 351 21.34 -22.09 7.49
N TYR A 352 21.66 -23.34 7.77
CA TYR A 352 20.65 -24.38 7.98
C TYR A 352 21.19 -25.53 8.81
N ARG A 353 20.28 -26.30 9.41
CA ARG A 353 20.56 -27.64 9.93
C ARG A 353 19.64 -28.62 9.23
N ASN A 354 20.22 -29.57 8.49
CA ASN A 354 19.48 -30.55 7.71
C ASN A 354 19.65 -31.94 8.32
N HIS A 355 18.79 -32.30 9.29
CA HIS A 355 18.82 -33.63 9.87
C HIS A 355 18.21 -34.61 8.85
N ASN A 356 18.82 -35.78 8.70
CA ASN A 356 18.33 -36.84 7.81
C ASN A 356 18.13 -36.43 6.34
N GLN A 357 18.77 -35.36 5.87
CA GLN A 357 18.61 -34.83 4.51
C GLN A 357 17.15 -34.48 4.14
N ALA A 358 16.34 -34.07 5.12
CA ALA A 358 14.94 -33.74 4.93
C ALA A 358 14.70 -32.40 4.21
N LEU A 359 15.61 -31.42 4.33
CA LEU A 359 15.50 -30.13 3.63
C LEU A 359 15.91 -30.27 2.16
N LYS A 360 15.18 -29.60 1.27
CA LYS A 360 15.43 -29.54 -0.17
C LYS A 360 16.49 -28.49 -0.52
N VAL A 361 17.63 -28.56 0.16
CA VAL A 361 18.80 -27.70 -0.08
C VAL A 361 19.74 -28.31 -1.12
N ARG A 362 20.31 -27.48 -1.99
CA ARG A 362 21.31 -27.86 -3.01
C ARG A 362 22.74 -27.53 -2.61
#